data_AF-A0A954PMG5-F1
#
_entry.id   AF-A0A954PMG5-F1
#
_cell.length_a   1.000
_cell.length_b   1.000
_cell.length_c   1.000
_cell.angle_alpha   90.00
_cell.angle_beta   90.00
_cell.angle_gamma   90.00
#
_symmetry.space_group_name_H-M   'P 1'
#
loop_
_entity.id
_entity.type
_entity.pdbx_description
1 polymer ?
#
loop_
_entity_poly.entity_id
_entity_poly.type
_entity_poly.pdbx_seq_one_letter_code
_entity_poly.pdbx_strand_id
1 'polypeptide(L)'
;MTKMTIIPSQPTTTPSISGSRERLSERGELPFKLDPKLKIVKNLAEQGEYERAFRALPSRPGDHEVQNCRAVCLMRMHKFAQAIGPLRTVALNTSTFRVRSEVADHIKINFAIALFFGGEPLGGLEVLGELKMEQDPSVQMVRAAAKQWSAEMSFFRRLDWYFNRVAPKQGPRAPAEPVGRFLWELDRLPQAASVEPQ
;
A
#
# COMPACT_ATOMS: atom_id res chain seq x y z
N MET A 1 5.77 -77.75 19.52
CA MET A 1 5.23 -77.21 18.25
C MET A 1 3.77 -76.85 18.49
N THR A 2 3.50 -75.58 18.80
CA THR A 2 2.15 -75.11 19.15
C THR A 2 1.86 -73.88 18.30
N LYS A 3 0.83 -74.00 17.46
CA LYS A 3 0.36 -72.99 16.49
C LYS A 3 -0.04 -71.69 17.20
N MET A 4 0.55 -70.57 16.78
CA MET A 4 0.08 -69.22 17.10
C MET A 4 -1.04 -68.82 16.14
N THR A 5 -2.20 -68.51 16.70
CA THR A 5 -3.37 -67.98 15.98
C THR A 5 -3.27 -66.46 15.90
N ILE A 6 -3.33 -65.92 14.67
CA ILE A 6 -3.30 -64.49 14.35
C ILE A 6 -4.73 -63.96 14.47
N ILE A 7 -4.94 -62.91 15.27
CA ILE A 7 -6.19 -62.16 15.40
C ILE A 7 -6.11 -60.93 14.47
N PRO A 8 -7.08 -60.67 13.59
CA PRO A 8 -7.09 -59.47 12.76
C PRO A 8 -7.68 -58.27 13.53
N SER A 9 -6.90 -57.19 13.64
CA SER A 9 -7.33 -55.89 14.15
C SER A 9 -8.16 -55.14 13.10
N GLN A 10 -9.32 -54.65 13.51
CA GLN A 10 -10.23 -53.86 12.68
C GLN A 10 -9.68 -52.45 12.37
N PRO A 11 -10.09 -51.84 11.24
CA PRO A 11 -9.67 -50.49 10.86
C PRO A 11 -10.38 -49.41 11.69
N THR A 12 -9.59 -48.56 12.34
CA THR A 12 -10.05 -47.36 13.05
C THR A 12 -10.63 -46.35 12.06
N THR A 13 -11.96 -46.19 12.10
CA THR A 13 -12.67 -45.10 11.41
C THR A 13 -12.32 -43.78 12.09
N THR A 14 -11.58 -42.92 11.39
CA THR A 14 -11.29 -41.55 11.84
C THR A 14 -12.59 -40.74 11.81
N PRO A 15 -12.96 -40.03 12.89
CA PRO A 15 -14.12 -39.16 12.89
C PRO A 15 -13.85 -37.92 12.02
N SER A 16 -14.74 -37.74 11.05
CA SER A 16 -14.93 -36.52 10.27
C SER A 16 -15.18 -35.34 11.22
N ILE A 17 -14.19 -34.45 11.38
CA ILE A 17 -14.38 -33.15 12.01
C ILE A 17 -14.99 -32.22 10.96
N SER A 18 -16.29 -32.37 10.78
CA SER A 18 -17.17 -31.36 10.21
C SER A 18 -17.37 -30.25 11.24
N GLY A 19 -16.35 -29.39 11.37
CA GLY A 19 -16.39 -28.17 12.17
C GLY A 19 -16.89 -26.98 11.38
N SER A 20 -18.14 -27.04 10.91
CA SER A 20 -18.86 -25.87 10.41
C SER A 20 -19.40 -25.05 11.58
N ARG A 21 -18.63 -24.07 12.09
CA ARG A 21 -19.10 -22.77 12.65
C ARG A 21 -17.98 -22.06 13.41
N GLU A 22 -18.08 -20.73 13.40
CA GLU A 22 -17.29 -19.75 14.18
C GLU A 22 -15.95 -19.30 13.59
N ARG A 23 -16.01 -18.32 12.68
CA ARG A 23 -15.24 -17.06 12.80
C ARG A 23 -15.73 -15.98 11.82
N LEU A 24 -16.95 -15.53 12.06
CA LEU A 24 -17.48 -14.27 11.54
C LEU A 24 -17.62 -13.31 12.74
N SER A 25 -16.50 -12.82 13.32
CA SER A 25 -16.50 -11.60 14.18
C SER A 25 -15.13 -11.12 14.71
N GLU A 26 -14.02 -11.30 14.00
CA GLU A 26 -12.76 -10.59 14.33
C GLU A 26 -12.47 -9.45 13.34
N ARG A 27 -13.51 -8.69 12.97
CA ARG A 27 -13.34 -7.41 12.28
C ARG A 27 -13.12 -6.31 13.32
N GLY A 28 -11.88 -6.01 13.70
CA GLY A 28 -11.62 -4.65 14.20
C GLY A 28 -10.46 -4.42 15.16
N GLU A 29 -9.84 -5.44 15.74
CA GLU A 29 -8.65 -5.20 16.56
C GLU A 29 -7.41 -5.16 15.68
N LEU A 30 -6.80 -3.97 15.61
CA LEU A 30 -5.50 -3.83 14.98
C LEU A 30 -4.49 -4.65 15.79
N PRO A 31 -3.57 -5.38 15.13
CA PRO A 31 -2.58 -6.21 15.82
C PRO A 31 -1.60 -5.39 16.68
N PHE A 32 -1.69 -4.06 16.62
CA PHE A 32 -0.90 -3.11 17.39
C PHE A 32 -1.79 -2.01 17.96
N LYS A 33 -1.40 -1.50 19.13
CA LYS A 33 -2.10 -0.42 19.81
C LYS A 33 -1.84 0.90 19.08
N LEU A 34 -2.81 1.34 18.28
CA LEU A 34 -2.77 2.62 17.59
C LEU A 34 -2.75 3.79 18.60
N ASP A 35 -1.90 4.80 18.36
CA ASP A 35 -1.87 6.03 19.16
C ASP A 35 -3.29 6.66 19.25
N PRO A 36 -3.73 7.16 20.42
CA PRO A 36 -5.03 7.81 20.57
C PRO A 36 -5.37 8.85 19.49
N LYS A 37 -4.38 9.62 19.02
CA LYS A 37 -4.57 10.62 17.95
C LYS A 37 -4.87 9.96 16.61
N LEU A 38 -4.14 8.89 16.28
CA LEU A 38 -4.36 8.12 15.06
C LEU A 38 -5.71 7.37 15.10
N LYS A 39 -6.24 7.04 16.29
CA LYS A 39 -7.62 6.51 16.41
C LYS A 39 -8.68 7.53 15.99
N ILE A 40 -8.53 8.80 16.37
CA ILE A 40 -9.45 9.88 15.93
C ILE A 40 -9.40 10.00 14.40
N VAL A 41 -8.20 10.00 13.83
CA VAL A 41 -7.98 10.10 12.39
C VAL A 41 -8.57 8.89 11.66
N LYS A 42 -8.39 7.68 12.19
CA LYS A 42 -9.01 6.45 11.67
C LYS A 42 -10.53 6.59 11.60
N ASN A 43 -11.16 6.99 12.72
CA ASN A 43 -12.63 7.11 12.78
C ASN A 43 -13.15 8.14 11.76
N LEU A 44 -12.49 9.29 11.61
CA LEU A 44 -12.85 10.30 10.61
C LEU A 44 -12.63 9.78 9.18
N ALA A 45 -11.51 9.09 8.92
CA ALA A 45 -11.19 8.54 7.60
C ALA A 45 -12.16 7.43 7.17
N GLU A 46 -12.63 6.59 8.11
CA GLU A 46 -13.65 5.57 7.87
C GLU A 46 -15.03 6.17 7.55
N GLN A 47 -15.28 7.42 7.97
CA GLN A 47 -16.47 8.20 7.61
C GLN A 47 -16.30 8.99 6.30
N GLY A 48 -15.14 8.90 5.63
CA GLY A 48 -14.82 9.70 4.44
C GLY A 48 -14.46 11.16 4.72
N GLU A 49 -14.34 11.55 5.99
CA GLU A 49 -14.13 12.93 6.45
C GLU A 49 -12.64 13.31 6.42
N TYR A 50 -12.00 13.19 5.25
CA TYR A 50 -10.55 13.31 5.09
C TYR A 50 -10.01 14.72 5.41
N GLU A 51 -10.81 15.77 5.18
CA GLU A 51 -10.40 17.12 5.53
C GLU A 51 -10.34 17.30 7.06
N ARG A 52 -11.32 16.78 7.79
CA ARG A 52 -11.35 16.82 9.26
C ARG A 52 -10.23 15.96 9.83
N ALA A 53 -10.01 14.77 9.25
CA ALA A 53 -8.92 13.88 9.60
C ALA A 53 -7.55 14.57 9.43
N PHE A 54 -7.36 15.27 8.30
CA PHE A 54 -6.14 16.04 8.03
C PHE A 54 -5.92 17.16 9.06
N ARG A 55 -6.97 17.92 9.41
CA ARG A 55 -6.90 19.01 10.40
C ARG A 55 -6.65 18.51 11.82
N ALA A 56 -7.06 17.29 12.15
CA ALA A 56 -6.81 16.67 13.45
C ALA A 56 -5.36 16.21 13.64
N LEU A 57 -4.58 16.06 12.56
CA LEU A 57 -3.18 15.61 12.62
C LEU A 57 -2.24 16.77 13.02
N PRO A 58 -1.34 16.57 13.99
CA PRO A 58 -0.37 17.58 14.37
C PRO A 58 0.61 17.86 13.22
N SER A 59 1.01 19.13 13.08
CA SER A 59 2.02 19.54 12.11
C SER A 59 3.45 19.41 12.68
N ARG A 60 3.77 18.25 13.27
CA ARG A 60 5.11 17.98 13.81
C ARG A 60 5.92 17.12 12.83
N PRO A 61 7.10 17.57 12.36
CA PRO A 61 7.99 16.74 11.56
C PRO A 61 8.57 15.59 12.42
N GLY A 62 8.76 14.42 11.81
CA GLY A 62 9.49 13.29 12.41
C GLY A 62 8.66 12.05 12.77
N ASP A 63 7.33 12.17 12.90
CA ASP A 63 6.47 10.99 13.04
C ASP A 63 6.06 10.48 11.65
N HIS A 64 6.63 9.33 11.27
CA HIS A 64 6.44 8.71 9.97
C HIS A 64 4.97 8.44 9.66
N GLU A 65 4.22 7.92 10.62
CA GLU A 65 2.81 7.55 10.40
C GLU A 65 1.89 8.75 10.43
N VAL A 66 2.20 9.78 11.23
CA VAL A 66 1.46 11.05 11.16
C VAL A 66 1.63 11.68 9.78
N GLN A 67 2.85 11.76 9.24
CA GLN A 67 3.08 12.34 7.91
C GLN A 67 2.45 11.49 6.81
N ASN A 68 2.52 10.16 6.94
CA ASN A 68 1.82 9.24 6.05
C ASN A 68 0.29 9.50 6.07
N CYS A 69 -0.32 9.57 7.25
CA CYS A 69 -1.75 9.84 7.39
C CYS A 69 -2.15 11.19 6.78
N ARG A 70 -1.33 12.24 6.98
CA ARG A 70 -1.56 13.56 6.37
C ARG A 70 -1.59 13.45 4.85
N ALA A 71 -0.63 12.73 4.29
CA ALA A 71 -0.52 12.55 2.86
C ALA A 71 -1.66 11.70 2.27
N VAL A 72 -2.06 10.61 2.93
CA VAL A 72 -3.19 9.78 2.50
C VAL A 72 -4.48 10.60 2.51
N CYS A 73 -4.73 11.42 3.54
CA CYS A 73 -5.88 12.33 3.54
C CYS A 73 -5.83 13.30 2.34
N LEU A 74 -4.67 13.86 2.02
CA LEU A 74 -4.49 14.74 0.86
C LEU A 74 -4.74 14.00 -0.46
N MET A 75 -4.21 12.78 -0.63
CA MET A 75 -4.43 11.97 -1.82
C MET A 75 -5.90 11.61 -2.02
N ARG A 76 -6.63 11.25 -0.94
CA ARG A 76 -8.06 10.96 -1.00
C ARG A 76 -8.93 12.20 -1.25
N MET A 77 -8.38 13.39 -1.05
CA MET A 77 -8.97 14.66 -1.51
C MET A 77 -8.49 15.09 -2.91
N HIS A 78 -7.81 14.21 -3.66
CA HIS A 78 -7.17 14.47 -4.95
C HIS A 78 -6.11 15.59 -4.95
N LYS A 79 -5.53 15.91 -3.78
CA LYS A 79 -4.47 16.93 -3.60
C LYS A 79 -3.07 16.29 -3.65
N PHE A 80 -2.77 15.55 -4.71
CA PHE A 80 -1.54 14.76 -4.85
C PHE A 80 -0.26 15.59 -4.71
N ALA A 81 -0.17 16.73 -5.37
CA ALA A 81 1.00 17.61 -5.28
C ALA A 81 1.27 18.08 -3.83
N GLN A 82 0.21 18.30 -3.04
CA GLN A 82 0.35 18.68 -1.63
C GLN A 82 0.78 17.50 -0.75
N ALA A 83 0.41 16.26 -1.13
CA ALA A 83 0.79 15.05 -0.40
C ALA A 83 2.29 14.73 -0.48
N ILE A 84 2.98 15.23 -1.51
CA ILE A 84 4.43 15.06 -1.69
C ILE A 84 5.21 15.63 -0.50
N GLY A 85 4.81 16.82 0.00
CA GLY A 85 5.52 17.50 1.09
C GLY A 85 5.66 16.64 2.35
N PRO A 86 4.55 16.23 3.00
CA PRO A 86 4.58 15.35 4.16
C PRO A 86 5.40 14.07 3.93
N LEU A 87 5.19 13.38 2.79
CA LEU A 87 5.88 12.12 2.50
C LEU A 87 7.37 12.31 2.27
N ARG A 88 7.77 13.38 1.59
CA ARG A 88 9.18 13.72 1.36
C ARG A 88 9.96 13.86 2.67
N THR A 89 9.34 14.42 3.71
CA THR A 89 10.00 14.60 5.02
C THR A 89 10.36 13.30 5.72
N VAL A 90 9.65 12.21 5.40
CA VAL A 90 9.82 10.92 6.07
C VAL A 90 10.42 9.85 5.15
N ALA A 91 10.14 9.90 3.85
CA ALA A 91 10.60 8.91 2.87
C ALA A 91 12.01 9.20 2.35
N LEU A 92 12.44 10.47 2.26
CA LEU A 92 13.75 10.81 1.70
C LEU A 92 14.80 11.10 2.76
N ASN A 93 16.04 10.70 2.48
CA ASN A 93 17.21 11.19 3.17
C ASN A 93 17.55 12.59 2.63
N THR A 94 17.66 13.58 3.51
CA THR A 94 17.89 14.99 3.14
C THR A 94 19.26 15.24 2.50
N SER A 95 20.23 14.38 2.73
CA SER A 95 21.60 14.53 2.21
C SER A 95 21.78 13.87 0.85
N THR A 96 21.13 12.73 0.61
CA THR A 96 21.32 11.94 -0.61
C THR A 96 20.15 12.03 -1.59
N PHE A 97 19.02 12.60 -1.16
CA PHE A 97 17.74 12.60 -1.89
C PHE A 97 17.26 11.20 -2.32
N ARG A 98 17.77 10.14 -1.68
CA ARG A 98 17.34 8.76 -1.89
C ARG A 98 16.28 8.35 -0.89
N VAL A 99 15.46 7.37 -1.28
CA VAL A 99 14.50 6.76 -0.37
C VAL A 99 15.25 6.06 0.76
N ARG A 100 14.83 6.35 1.98
CA ARG A 100 15.32 5.72 3.21
C ARG A 100 14.96 4.25 3.23
N SER A 101 15.94 3.38 3.48
CA SER A 101 15.69 1.93 3.54
C SER A 101 14.85 1.55 4.76
N GLU A 102 14.99 2.28 5.86
CA GLU A 102 14.32 2.05 7.16
C GLU A 102 12.83 2.44 7.18
N VAL A 103 12.36 3.16 6.16
CA VAL A 103 10.97 3.60 6.09
C VAL A 103 10.08 2.43 5.68
N ALA A 104 8.91 2.33 6.30
CA ALA A 104 7.95 1.29 5.99
C ALA A 104 7.49 1.37 4.52
N ASP A 105 7.30 0.21 3.93
CA ASP A 105 7.08 0.05 2.50
C ASP A 105 5.78 0.70 2.01
N HIS A 106 4.72 0.71 2.82
CA HIS A 106 3.48 1.41 2.48
C HIS A 106 3.66 2.93 2.36
N ILE A 107 4.57 3.52 3.15
CA ILE A 107 4.88 4.95 3.09
C ILE A 107 5.64 5.25 1.78
N LYS A 108 6.59 4.40 1.40
CA LYS A 108 7.32 4.52 0.12
C LYS A 108 6.37 4.41 -1.07
N ILE A 109 5.42 3.47 -1.02
CA ILE A 109 4.40 3.32 -2.06
C ILE A 109 3.48 4.56 -2.11
N ASN A 110 3.01 5.05 -0.97
CA ASN A 110 2.23 6.29 -0.93
C ASN A 110 3.02 7.48 -1.49
N PHE A 111 4.33 7.55 -1.24
CA PHE A 111 5.21 8.57 -1.82
C PHE A 111 5.31 8.46 -3.33
N ALA A 112 5.49 7.25 -3.86
CA ALA A 112 5.48 7.01 -5.29
C ALA A 112 4.15 7.44 -5.95
N ILE A 113 3.01 7.09 -5.34
CA ILE A 113 1.67 7.49 -5.82
C ILE A 113 1.55 9.03 -5.84
N ALA A 114 1.94 9.69 -4.75
CA ALA A 114 1.87 11.14 -4.63
C ALA A 114 2.75 11.85 -5.67
N LEU A 115 3.99 11.37 -5.90
CA LEU A 115 4.86 11.88 -6.96
C LEU A 115 4.21 11.68 -8.33
N PHE A 116 3.70 10.48 -8.60
CA PHE A 116 3.21 10.12 -9.92
C PHE A 116 2.02 10.97 -10.37
N PHE A 117 1.00 11.05 -9.53
CA PHE A 117 -0.19 11.86 -9.83
C PHE A 117 -0.03 13.34 -9.44
N GLY A 118 1.03 13.70 -8.71
CA GLY A 118 1.32 15.06 -8.27
C GLY A 118 2.18 15.87 -9.23
N GLY A 119 2.54 15.32 -10.39
CA GLY A 119 3.30 16.01 -11.45
C GLY A 119 4.78 15.61 -11.53
N GLU A 120 5.23 14.63 -10.74
CA GLU A 120 6.59 14.08 -10.77
C GLU A 120 6.58 12.58 -11.17
N PRO A 121 6.04 12.21 -12.37
CA PRO A 121 5.84 10.82 -12.77
C PRO A 121 7.11 9.98 -12.84
N LEU A 122 8.22 10.56 -13.29
CA LEU A 122 9.50 9.86 -13.31
C LEU A 122 9.97 9.52 -11.89
N GLY A 123 9.90 10.48 -10.96
CA GLY A 123 10.27 10.25 -9.56
C GLY A 123 9.39 9.19 -8.90
N GLY A 124 8.08 9.18 -9.20
CA GLY A 124 7.18 8.13 -8.73
C GLY A 124 7.60 6.75 -9.23
N LEU A 125 7.95 6.62 -10.51
CA LEU A 125 8.41 5.34 -11.09
C LEU A 125 9.79 4.92 -10.61
N GLU A 126 10.72 5.85 -10.40
CA GLU A 126 12.04 5.58 -9.82
C GLU A 126 11.89 4.99 -8.40
N VAL A 127 11.05 5.60 -7.55
CA VAL A 127 10.73 5.06 -6.22
C VAL A 127 10.13 3.65 -6.31
N LEU A 128 9.23 3.38 -7.26
CA LEU A 128 8.67 2.04 -7.44
C LEU A 128 9.69 1.02 -7.96
N GLY A 129 10.69 1.44 -8.73
CA GLY A 129 11.76 0.58 -9.21
C GLY A 129 12.70 0.12 -8.10
N GLU A 130 12.85 0.93 -7.04
CA GLU A 130 13.61 0.56 -5.84
C GLU A 130 12.85 -0.45 -4.97
N LEU A 131 11.52 -0.50 -5.08
CA LEU A 131 10.67 -1.43 -4.34
C LEU A 131 10.57 -2.78 -5.04
N LYS A 132 11.06 -3.85 -4.41
CA LYS A 132 10.95 -5.23 -4.91
C LYS A 132 9.55 -5.84 -4.68
N MET A 133 8.48 -5.06 -4.86
CA MET A 133 7.09 -5.43 -4.55
C MET A 133 6.19 -5.43 -5.79
N GLU A 134 6.54 -6.28 -6.76
CA GLU A 134 5.82 -6.38 -8.04
C GLU A 134 4.35 -6.84 -7.91
N GLN A 135 4.03 -7.55 -6.82
CA GLN A 135 2.69 -8.09 -6.57
C GLN A 135 1.81 -7.17 -5.71
N ASP A 136 2.32 -6.02 -5.27
CA ASP A 136 1.53 -5.10 -4.48
C ASP A 136 0.48 -4.41 -5.38
N PRO A 137 -0.83 -4.44 -5.03
CA PRO A 137 -1.88 -3.88 -5.88
C PRO A 137 -1.72 -2.39 -6.18
N SER A 138 -1.15 -1.62 -5.24
CA SER A 138 -0.90 -0.19 -5.46
C SER A 138 0.25 0.02 -6.44
N VAL A 139 1.29 -0.81 -6.38
CA VAL A 139 2.39 -0.78 -7.35
C VAL A 139 1.89 -1.12 -8.75
N GLN A 140 1.07 -2.17 -8.87
CA GLN A 140 0.45 -2.57 -10.14
C GLN A 140 -0.44 -1.47 -10.71
N MET A 141 -1.25 -0.82 -9.86
CA MET A 141 -2.11 0.30 -10.25
C MET A 141 -1.31 1.47 -10.83
N VAL A 142 -0.21 1.88 -10.19
CA VAL A 142 0.62 2.98 -10.72
C VAL A 142 1.30 2.57 -12.03
N ARG A 143 1.80 1.33 -12.13
CA ARG A 143 2.42 0.84 -13.37
C ARG A 143 1.43 0.74 -14.53
N ALA A 144 0.21 0.30 -14.26
CA ALA A 144 -0.87 0.28 -15.24
C ALA A 144 -1.23 1.70 -15.69
N ALA A 145 -1.35 2.64 -14.75
CA ALA A 145 -1.59 4.04 -15.05
C ALA A 145 -0.45 4.66 -15.89
N ALA A 146 0.81 4.32 -15.60
CA ALA A 146 1.98 4.75 -16.38
C ALA A 146 1.97 4.17 -17.80
N LYS A 147 1.58 2.91 -17.97
CA LYS A 147 1.43 2.29 -19.29
C LYS A 147 0.34 2.97 -20.12
N GLN A 148 -0.81 3.25 -19.50
CA GLN A 148 -1.90 3.97 -20.17
C GLN A 148 -1.47 5.39 -20.55
N TRP A 149 -0.94 6.15 -19.59
CA TRP A 149 -0.51 7.52 -19.81
C TRP A 149 0.58 7.63 -20.88
N SER A 150 1.55 6.72 -20.91
CA SER A 150 2.57 6.70 -21.96
C SER A 150 2.02 6.31 -23.34
N ALA A 151 0.97 5.48 -23.41
CA ALA A 151 0.30 5.14 -24.67
C ALA A 151 -0.44 6.33 -25.29
N GLU A 152 -0.93 7.26 -24.46
CA GLU A 152 -1.56 8.51 -24.91
C GLU A 152 -0.56 9.51 -25.53
N MET A 153 0.75 9.28 -25.36
CA MET A 153 1.79 10.15 -25.89
C MET A 153 2.21 9.78 -27.31
N SER A 154 2.44 10.81 -28.13
CA SER A 154 3.17 10.66 -29.41
C SER A 154 4.56 10.03 -29.17
N PHE A 155 5.07 9.29 -30.15
CA PHE A 155 6.36 8.61 -30.07
C PHE A 155 7.50 9.55 -29.64
N PHE A 156 7.60 10.73 -30.25
CA PHE A 156 8.62 11.73 -29.91
C PHE A 156 8.49 12.25 -28.48
N ARG A 157 7.27 12.40 -27.96
CA ARG A 157 7.04 12.80 -26.57
C ARG A 157 7.44 11.73 -25.58
N ARG A 158 7.23 10.45 -25.90
CA ARG A 158 7.74 9.34 -25.07
C ARG A 158 9.26 9.36 -25.01
N LEU A 159 9.90 9.57 -26.16
CA LEU A 159 11.36 9.64 -26.26
C LEU A 159 11.92 10.82 -25.47
N ASP A 160 11.34 12.01 -25.65
CA ASP A 160 11.69 13.25 -24.94
C ASP A 160 11.54 13.10 -23.42
N TRP A 161 10.44 12.50 -22.96
CA TRP A 161 10.24 12.21 -21.54
C TRP A 161 11.27 11.21 -20.99
N TYR A 162 11.56 10.14 -21.72
CA TYR A 162 12.50 9.11 -21.28
C TYR A 162 13.94 9.60 -21.22
N PHE A 163 14.40 10.34 -22.24
CA PHE A 163 15.79 10.79 -22.34
C PHE A 163 16.04 12.14 -21.66
N ASN A 164 15.15 13.12 -21.87
CA ASN A 164 15.35 14.48 -21.36
C ASN A 164 14.69 14.71 -19.99
N ARG A 165 13.98 13.72 -19.46
CA ARG A 165 13.23 13.81 -18.19
C ARG A 165 12.21 14.95 -18.17
N VAL A 166 11.80 15.44 -19.36
CA VAL A 166 10.82 16.51 -19.49
C VAL A 166 9.42 15.92 -19.34
N ALA A 167 8.78 16.19 -18.20
CA ALA A 167 7.41 15.77 -17.99
C ALA A 167 6.47 16.46 -19.00
N PRO A 168 5.56 15.72 -19.64
CA PRO A 168 4.49 16.31 -20.45
C PRO A 168 3.67 17.31 -19.62
N LYS A 169 3.14 18.36 -20.28
CA LYS A 169 2.28 19.36 -19.62
C LYS A 169 1.07 18.74 -18.91
N GLN A 170 0.57 17.62 -19.44
CA GLN A 170 -0.52 16.86 -18.85
C GLN A 170 0.07 15.64 -18.15
N GLY A 171 0.00 15.65 -16.82
CA GLY A 171 0.40 14.50 -16.01
C GLY A 171 -0.61 13.34 -16.12
N PRO A 172 -0.27 12.18 -15.54
CA PRO A 172 -1.17 11.05 -15.47
C PRO A 172 -2.51 11.42 -14.82
N ARG A 173 -3.61 10.89 -15.34
CA ARG A 173 -4.94 11.10 -14.75
C ARG A 173 -5.01 10.42 -13.39
N ALA A 174 -5.41 11.17 -12.37
CA ALA A 174 -5.62 10.62 -11.04
C ALA A 174 -6.71 9.52 -11.04
N PRO A 175 -6.56 8.46 -10.24
CA PRO A 175 -7.58 7.42 -10.09
C PRO A 175 -8.87 8.01 -9.51
N ALA A 176 -10.02 7.46 -9.91
CA ALA A 176 -11.32 7.83 -9.35
C ALA A 176 -11.51 7.24 -7.94
N GLU A 177 -10.91 6.08 -7.69
CA GLU A 177 -10.96 5.42 -6.39
C GLU A 177 -9.98 6.05 -5.40
N PRO A 178 -10.30 6.04 -4.09
CA PRO A 178 -9.40 6.56 -3.06
C PRO A 178 -8.11 5.75 -3.03
N VAL A 179 -6.98 6.43 -3.23
CA VAL A 179 -5.65 5.82 -3.17
C VAL A 179 -4.89 6.21 -1.91
N GLY A 180 -3.80 5.49 -1.68
CA GLY A 180 -2.98 5.64 -0.49
C GLY A 180 -3.49 4.80 0.68
N ARG A 181 -2.55 4.25 1.42
CA ARG A 181 -2.84 3.32 2.52
C ARG A 181 -2.47 3.91 3.87
N PHE A 182 -3.43 3.87 4.79
CA PHE A 182 -3.15 4.05 6.20
C PHE A 182 -2.53 2.77 6.78
N LEU A 183 -1.81 2.91 7.90
CA LEU A 183 -1.23 1.76 8.61
C LEU A 183 -2.29 0.70 8.99
N TRP A 184 -3.51 1.12 9.35
CA TRP A 184 -4.60 0.22 9.73
C TRP A 184 -5.34 -0.44 8.55
N GLU A 185 -4.92 -0.17 7.32
CA GLU A 185 -5.50 -0.78 6.11
C GLU A 185 -4.61 -1.87 5.53
N LEU A 186 -3.39 -2.05 6.05
CA LEU A 186 -2.45 -3.05 5.54
C LEU A 186 -2.98 -4.48 5.69
N ASP A 187 -3.69 -4.77 6.79
CA ASP A 187 -4.25 -6.10 7.06
C ASP A 187 -5.48 -6.43 6.19
N ARG A 188 -6.04 -5.46 5.48
CA ARG A 188 -7.23 -5.66 4.62
C ARG A 188 -6.87 -6.17 3.22
N LEU A 189 -5.58 -6.28 2.90
CA LEU A 189 -5.14 -6.85 1.64
C LEU A 189 -5.23 -8.38 1.72
N PRO A 190 -5.73 -9.05 0.66
CA PRO A 190 -5.55 -10.48 0.56
C PRO A 190 -4.04 -10.74 0.64
N GLN A 191 -3.61 -11.49 1.65
CA GLN A 191 -2.26 -12.06 1.63
C GLN A 191 -2.16 -12.79 0.29
N ALA A 192 -1.26 -12.32 -0.57
CA ALA A 192 -0.96 -13.02 -1.81
C ALA A 192 -0.69 -14.47 -1.42
N ALA A 193 -1.58 -15.37 -1.84
CA ALA A 193 -1.52 -16.77 -1.49
C ALA A 193 -0.08 -17.24 -1.71
N SER A 194 0.54 -17.73 -0.66
CA SER A 194 1.84 -18.38 -0.72
C SER A 194 1.72 -19.44 -1.80
N VAL A 195 2.30 -19.18 -2.97
CA VAL A 195 2.40 -20.18 -4.02
C VAL A 195 3.42 -21.18 -3.48
N GLU A 196 2.91 -22.27 -2.90
CA GLU A 196 3.70 -23.44 -2.60
C GLU A 196 4.35 -23.90 -3.91
N PRO A 197 5.68 -24.06 -3.96
CA PRO A 197 6.30 -24.64 -5.14
C PRO A 197 5.85 -26.09 -5.23
N GLN A 198 5.11 -26.42 -6.29
CA GLN A 198 4.88 -27.80 -6.71
C GLN A 198 6.11 -28.34 -7.42
#